data_AF-A0A6G1SBV6-F1
#
_entry.id   AF-A0A6G1SBV6-F1
#
_cell.length_a   1.000
_cell.length_b   1.000
_cell.length_c   1.000
_cell.angle_alpha   90.00
_cell.angle_beta   90.00
_cell.angle_gamma   90.00
#
_symmetry.space_group_name_H-M   'P 1'
#
loop_
_entity.id
_entity.type
_entity.pdbx_description
1 polymer ?
#
loop_
_entity_poly.entity_id
_entity_poly.type
_entity_poly.pdbx_seq_one_letter_code
_entity_poly.pdbx_strand_id
1 'polypeptide(L)'
;QWLQVLVLSDNQLESLPASIANLKHLKSLLLHKNRLRTLPPEIIALKCLTELSLRDNPLVVRFVSDMTHNPASLLELAARVTKQHSVPYTPADLPQSIVRYLNSAHHCVN
;
A
#
# COMPACT_ATOMS: atom_id res chain seq x y z
N GLN A 1 10.25 22.37 -8.29
CA GLN A 1 9.83 20.96 -8.16
C GLN A 1 8.32 20.89 -8.33
N TRP A 2 7.82 20.88 -9.56
CA TRP A 2 6.38 20.80 -9.87
C TRP A 2 6.01 19.52 -10.61
N LEU A 3 6.92 18.54 -10.63
CA LEU A 3 6.71 17.30 -11.37
C LEU A 3 5.52 16.55 -10.76
N GLN A 4 4.45 16.42 -11.54
CA GLN A 4 3.23 15.72 -11.11
C GLN A 4 3.20 14.28 -11.60
N VAL A 5 3.89 13.96 -12.70
CA VAL A 5 3.90 12.62 -13.29
C VAL A 5 5.34 12.23 -13.57
N LEU A 6 5.73 11.03 -13.11
CA LEU A 6 7.03 10.43 -13.40
C LEU A 6 6.79 9.01 -13.93
N VAL A 7 7.20 8.79 -15.18
CA VAL A 7 7.09 7.49 -15.85
C VAL A 7 8.48 6.91 -16.03
N LEU A 8 8.71 5.76 -15.38
CA LEU A 8 9.95 4.98 -15.40
C LEU A 8 9.69 3.51 -15.75
N SER A 9 8.53 3.24 -16.33
CA SER A 9 8.09 1.92 -16.76
C SER A 9 8.99 1.29 -17.81
N ASP A 10 8.96 -0.04 -17.92
CA ASP A 10 9.68 -0.81 -18.95
C ASP A 10 11.21 -0.57 -18.90
N ASN A 11 11.78 -0.56 -17.69
CA ASN A 11 13.21 -0.39 -17.45
C ASN A 11 13.78 -1.58 -16.65
N GLN A 12 15.05 -1.49 -16.26
CA GLN A 12 15.75 -2.50 -15.46
C GLN A 12 16.09 -2.00 -14.05
N LEU A 13 15.27 -1.09 -13.50
CA LEU A 13 15.52 -0.51 -12.17
C LEU A 13 15.40 -1.60 -11.09
N GLU A 14 16.45 -1.76 -10.28
CA GLU A 14 16.47 -2.69 -9.15
C GLU A 14 16.09 -2.01 -7.82
N SER A 15 16.30 -0.70 -7.74
CA SER A 15 15.95 0.15 -6.59
C SER A 15 15.60 1.56 -7.05
N LEU A 16 15.04 2.36 -6.13
CA LEU A 16 14.90 3.80 -6.28
C LEU A 16 15.73 4.52 -5.22
N PRO A 17 16.32 5.68 -5.54
CA PRO A 17 17.03 6.47 -4.55
C PRO A 17 16.06 7.11 -3.55
N ALA A 18 16.50 7.30 -2.30
CA ALA A 18 15.73 8.01 -1.27
C ALA A 18 15.34 9.44 -1.69
N SER A 19 16.11 10.06 -2.59
CA SER A 19 15.83 11.38 -3.14
C SER A 19 14.53 11.48 -3.94
N ILE A 20 13.89 10.35 -4.28
CA ILE A 20 12.54 10.34 -4.86
C ILE A 20 11.53 11.11 -3.98
N ALA A 21 11.74 11.10 -2.66
CA ALA A 21 10.94 11.81 -1.67
C ALA A 21 10.93 13.35 -1.84
N ASN A 22 11.90 13.91 -2.59
CA ASN A 22 11.94 15.34 -2.88
C ASN A 22 10.86 15.78 -3.89
N LEU A 23 10.21 14.84 -4.57
CA LEU A 23 9.13 15.11 -5.52
C LEU A 23 7.79 15.32 -4.79
N LYS A 24 7.72 16.32 -3.91
CA LYS A 24 6.57 16.57 -3.01
C LYS A 24 5.23 16.77 -3.72
N HIS A 25 5.24 17.17 -4.99
CA HIS A 25 4.05 17.40 -5.82
C HIS A 25 3.71 16.25 -6.77
N LEU A 26 4.43 15.13 -6.68
CA LEU A 26 4.22 13.97 -7.54
C LEU A 26 2.87 13.33 -7.23
N LYS A 27 2.05 13.16 -8.27
CA LYS A 27 0.71 12.55 -8.23
C LYS A 27 0.70 11.15 -8.82
N SER A 28 1.46 10.93 -9.91
CA SER A 28 1.57 9.63 -10.56
C SER A 28 3.03 9.19 -10.68
N LEU A 29 3.32 7.99 -10.21
CA LEU A 29 4.61 7.32 -10.31
C LEU A 29 4.43 5.94 -10.95
N LEU A 30 4.81 5.82 -12.22
CA LEU A 30 4.68 4.58 -12.99
C LEU A 30 6.02 3.87 -13.07
N LEU A 31 6.10 2.69 -12.44
CA LEU A 31 7.32 1.89 -12.27
C LEU A 31 7.13 0.45 -12.76
N HIS A 32 6.05 0.18 -13.49
CA HIS A 32 5.71 -1.17 -13.91
C HIS A 32 6.76 -1.75 -14.85
N LYS A 33 6.91 -3.08 -14.83
CA LYS A 33 7.90 -3.82 -15.61
C LYS A 33 9.34 -3.33 -15.34
N ASN A 34 9.73 -3.42 -14.08
CA ASN A 34 11.10 -3.20 -13.60
C ASN A 34 11.57 -4.41 -12.77
N ARG A 35 12.71 -4.29 -12.10
CA ARG A 35 13.30 -5.36 -11.25
C ARG A 35 13.28 -4.97 -9.77
N LEU A 36 12.39 -4.07 -9.36
CA LEU A 36 12.34 -3.56 -8.00
C LEU A 36 12.00 -4.67 -7.02
N ARG A 37 12.87 -4.87 -6.03
CA ARG A 37 12.67 -5.82 -4.93
C ARG A 37 12.17 -5.14 -3.66
N THR A 38 12.40 -3.85 -3.53
CA THR A 38 11.97 -2.99 -2.44
C THR A 38 11.69 -1.58 -2.98
N LEU A 39 11.02 -0.78 -2.17
CA LEU A 39 10.96 0.68 -2.33
C LEU A 39 11.73 1.32 -1.16
N PRO A 40 12.35 2.49 -1.36
CA PRO A 40 12.96 3.22 -0.26
C PRO A 40 11.88 3.63 0.75
N PRO A 41 12.13 3.54 2.08
CA PRO A 41 11.14 3.91 3.09
C PRO A 41 10.69 5.37 2.96
N GLU A 42 11.53 6.26 2.41
CA GLU A 42 11.22 7.66 2.18
C GLU A 42 10.09 7.90 1.17
N ILE A 43 9.65 6.86 0.43
CA ILE A 43 8.51 6.97 -0.49
C ILE A 43 7.22 7.41 0.24
N ILE A 44 7.12 7.18 1.55
CA ILE A 44 6.02 7.64 2.42
C ILE A 44 5.92 9.18 2.53
N ALA A 45 6.95 9.90 2.10
CA ALA A 45 6.98 11.36 2.08
C ALA A 45 6.26 11.95 0.86
N LEU A 46 5.92 11.15 -0.15
CA LEU A 46 5.17 11.56 -1.33
C LEU A 46 3.67 11.73 -1.01
N LYS A 47 3.34 12.77 -0.22
CA LYS A 47 1.97 13.00 0.29
C LYS A 47 0.93 13.30 -0.79
N CYS A 48 1.35 13.73 -1.97
CA CYS A 48 0.46 14.01 -3.09
C CYS A 48 0.28 12.82 -4.05
N LEU A 49 0.96 11.69 -3.82
CA LEU A 49 0.93 10.55 -4.73
C LEU A 49 -0.43 9.85 -4.65
N THR A 50 -1.17 9.90 -5.75
CA THR A 50 -2.50 9.28 -5.90
C THR A 50 -2.44 8.01 -6.74
N GLU A 51 -1.39 7.85 -7.54
CA GLU A 51 -1.21 6.70 -8.43
C GLU A 51 0.23 6.17 -8.35
N LEU A 52 0.36 4.88 -8.01
CA LEU A 52 1.63 4.17 -7.95
C LEU A 52 1.48 2.82 -8.65
N SER A 53 2.14 2.64 -9.79
CA SER A 53 2.09 1.38 -10.54
C SER A 53 3.39 0.60 -10.38
N LEU A 54 3.32 -0.53 -9.68
CA LEU A 54 4.46 -1.41 -9.42
C LEU A 54 4.33 -2.78 -10.12
N ARG A 55 3.30 -2.97 -10.94
CA ARG A 55 3.02 -4.25 -11.62
C ARG A 55 4.28 -4.79 -12.32
N ASP A 56 4.40 -6.11 -12.37
CA ASP A 56 5.53 -6.79 -13.02
C ASP A 56 6.89 -6.36 -12.40
N ASN A 57 6.92 -6.22 -11.07
CA ASN A 57 8.14 -6.14 -10.26
C ASN A 57 8.17 -7.29 -9.23
N PRO A 58 9.35 -7.82 -8.87
CA PRO A 58 9.50 -8.86 -7.85
C PRO A 58 8.86 -8.52 -6.48
N LEU A 59 8.87 -7.25 -6.06
CA LEU A 59 8.30 -6.83 -4.78
C LEU A 59 6.77 -7.00 -4.71
N VAL A 60 6.07 -6.91 -5.84
CA VAL A 60 4.61 -7.08 -5.88
C VAL A 60 4.26 -8.53 -5.67
N VAL A 61 5.03 -9.46 -6.24
CA VAL A 61 4.84 -10.90 -6.02
C VAL A 61 5.02 -11.24 -4.55
N ARG A 62 6.05 -10.68 -3.89
CA ARG A 62 6.26 -10.84 -2.44
C ARG A 62 5.09 -10.30 -1.61
N PHE A 63 4.65 -9.09 -1.89
CA PHE A 63 3.53 -8.48 -1.17
C PHE A 63 2.23 -9.30 -1.29
N VAL A 64 1.90 -9.75 -2.50
CA VAL A 64 0.72 -10.59 -2.74
C VAL A 64 0.88 -11.97 -2.11
N SER A 65 2.08 -12.56 -2.20
CA SER A 65 2.34 -13.86 -1.55
C SER A 65 2.27 -13.76 -0.03
N ASP A 66 2.78 -12.71 0.60
CA ASP A 66 2.65 -12.49 2.04
C ASP A 66 1.17 -12.28 2.45
N MET A 67 0.34 -11.61 1.63
CA MET A 67 -1.11 -11.56 1.84
C MET A 67 -1.79 -12.94 1.70
N THR A 68 -1.35 -13.80 0.78
CA THR A 68 -1.92 -15.15 0.64
C THR A 68 -1.55 -16.08 1.79
N HIS A 69 -0.43 -15.83 2.48
CA HIS A 69 0.04 -16.67 3.59
C HIS A 69 -0.27 -16.09 4.97
N ASN A 70 -0.79 -14.85 5.06
CA ASN A 70 -1.15 -14.22 6.33
C ASN A 70 -2.62 -13.73 6.34
N PRO A 71 -3.58 -14.62 6.70
CA PRO A 71 -5.00 -14.27 6.73
C PRO A 71 -5.33 -13.14 7.73
N ALA A 72 -4.51 -12.92 8.76
CA ALA A 72 -4.71 -11.83 9.71
C ALA A 72 -4.69 -10.46 9.01
N SER A 73 -3.76 -10.22 8.10
CA SER A 73 -3.64 -8.93 7.39
C SER A 73 -4.78 -8.68 6.40
N LEU A 74 -5.38 -9.73 5.83
CA LEU A 74 -6.60 -9.62 5.02
C LEU A 74 -7.81 -9.21 5.86
N LEU A 75 -7.94 -9.80 7.05
CA LEU A 75 -9.01 -9.44 7.99
C LEU A 75 -8.83 -8.01 8.50
N GLU A 76 -7.60 -7.58 8.78
CA GLU A 76 -7.29 -6.20 9.16
C GLU A 76 -7.57 -5.20 8.03
N LEU A 77 -7.24 -5.54 6.79
CA LEU A 77 -7.52 -4.69 5.63
C LEU A 77 -9.03 -4.58 5.38
N ALA A 78 -9.76 -5.71 5.44
CA ALA A 78 -11.21 -5.73 5.32
C ALA A 78 -11.86 -4.89 6.44
N ALA A 79 -11.39 -5.05 7.68
CA ALA A 79 -11.83 -4.26 8.83
C ALA A 79 -11.60 -2.75 8.62
N ARG A 80 -10.43 -2.35 8.11
CA ARG A 80 -10.11 -0.95 7.81
C ARG A 80 -11.03 -0.36 6.75
N VAL A 81 -11.31 -1.10 5.67
CA VAL A 81 -12.23 -0.67 4.59
C VAL A 81 -13.65 -0.48 5.14
N THR A 82 -14.17 -1.43 5.92
CA THR A 82 -15.49 -1.34 6.54
C THR A 82 -15.62 -0.09 7.42
N LYS A 83 -14.59 0.22 8.23
CA LYS A 83 -14.59 1.39 9.11
C LYS A 83 -14.43 2.71 8.35
N GLN A 84 -13.51 2.78 7.39
CA GLN A 84 -13.21 4.00 6.62
C GLN A 84 -14.39 4.44 5.74
N HIS A 85 -15.18 3.50 5.25
CA HIS A 85 -16.36 3.78 4.42
C HIS A 85 -17.68 3.76 5.22
N SER A 86 -17.62 3.70 6.55
CA SER A 86 -18.80 3.62 7.43
C SER A 86 -19.80 2.55 6.98
N VAL A 87 -19.29 1.43 6.47
CA VAL A 87 -20.13 0.34 5.98
C VAL A 87 -20.83 -0.27 7.20
N PRO A 88 -22.17 -0.31 7.22
CA PRO A 88 -22.89 -0.92 8.32
C PRO A 88 -22.60 -2.43 8.35
N TYR A 89 -22.39 -2.96 9.55
CA TYR A 89 -22.22 -4.39 9.78
C TYR A 89 -22.90 -4.80 11.08
N THR A 90 -23.33 -6.05 11.16
CA THR A 90 -23.81 -6.68 12.39
C THR A 90 -22.82 -7.74 12.88
N PRO A 91 -22.86 -8.12 14.16
CA PRO A 91 -22.07 -9.24 14.68
C PRO A 91 -22.38 -10.59 14.02
N ALA A 92 -23.46 -10.71 13.25
CA ALA A 92 -23.77 -11.89 12.45
C ALA A 92 -23.06 -11.88 11.09
N ASP A 93 -22.69 -10.70 10.58
CA ASP A 93 -22.01 -10.54 9.28
C ASP A 93 -20.50 -10.77 9.37
N LEU A 94 -19.92 -10.69 10.58
CA LEU A 94 -18.48 -10.77 10.81
C LEU A 94 -18.13 -11.75 11.94
N PRO A 95 -17.03 -12.53 11.80
CA PRO A 95 -16.46 -13.29 12.90
C PRO A 95 -16.17 -12.44 14.14
N GLN A 96 -16.41 -13.01 15.32
CA GLN A 96 -16.30 -12.30 16.60
C GLN A 96 -14.90 -11.75 16.89
N SER A 97 -13.85 -12.37 16.36
CA SER A 97 -12.46 -11.89 16.40
C SER A 97 -12.28 -10.54 15.68
N ILE A 98 -12.95 -10.37 14.52
CA ILE A 98 -12.91 -9.13 13.73
C ILE A 98 -13.71 -8.03 14.41
N VAL A 99 -14.87 -8.36 14.97
CA VAL A 99 -15.68 -7.40 15.74
C VAL A 99 -14.88 -6.88 16.95
N ARG A 100 -14.16 -7.76 17.66
CA ARG A 100 -13.26 -7.34 18.75
C ARG A 100 -12.14 -6.41 18.26
N TYR A 101 -11.50 -6.73 17.13
CA TYR A 101 -10.46 -5.89 16.54
C TYR A 101 -10.97 -4.50 16.10
N LEU A 102 -12.12 -4.45 15.41
CA LEU A 102 -12.76 -3.20 14.98
C LEU A 102 -13.10 -2.28 16.15
N ASN A 103 -13.54 -2.87 17.27
CA ASN A 103 -13.83 -2.18 18.51
C ASN A 103 -12.55 -1.76 19.26
N SER A 104 -11.46 -2.53 19.17
CA SER A 104 -10.17 -2.19 19.78
C SER A 104 -9.33 -1.20 18.95
N ALA A 105 -9.68 -0.98 17.68
CA ALA A 105 -8.98 -0.12 16.73
C ALA A 105 -9.05 1.40 17.04
N HIS A 106 -9.15 1.78 18.31
CA HIS A 106 -8.71 3.07 18.83
C HIS A 106 -7.22 3.05 19.23
N HIS A 107 -6.60 1.88 19.32
CA HIS A 107 -5.16 1.72 19.51
C HIS A 107 -4.60 0.80 18.42
N CYS A 108 -4.18 1.38 17.29
CA CYS A 108 -3.36 0.65 16.32
C CYS A 108 -1.94 0.56 16.87
N VAL A 109 -1.51 -0.65 17.22
CA VAL A 109 -0.09 -1.00 17.32
C VAL A 109 0.26 -1.76 16.05
N ASN A 110 1.38 -1.39 15.43
CA ASN A 110 1.95 -2.04 14.25
C ASN A 110 2.07 -3.56 14.40
#